data_AF-A0A376BAN6-F1
#
_entry.id   AF-A0A376BAN6-F1
#
_cell.length_a   1.000
_cell.length_b   1.000
_cell.length_c   1.000
_cell.angle_alpha   90.00
_cell.angle_beta   90.00
_cell.angle_gamma   90.00
#
_symmetry.space_group_name_H-M   'P 1'
#
loop_
_entity.id
_entity.type
_entity.pdbx_description
1 polymer ?
#
loop_
_entity_poly.entity_id
_entity_poly.type
_entity_poly.pdbx_seq_one_letter_code
_entity_poly.pdbx_strand_id
1 'polypeptide(L)'
;MNDVPVPYDFIDQNGETIEFESYVIPDDLLEEGQLRLLDTDTSVVIPVDTHVRFIVTAADVIHDFAVPSLGIKVDATPGRLNQVSALVQREGVFYGMCSELCGVAHSAMPIKIEAVSLPNFLE
;
A
#
# COMPACT_ATOMS: atom_id res chain seq x y z
N MET A 1 -2.91 -5.27 -7.04
CA MET A 1 -3.09 -3.86 -7.41
C MET A 1 -1.86 -3.61 -8.21
N ASN A 2 -1.96 -3.62 -9.54
CA ASN A 2 -0.74 -3.42 -10.34
C ASN A 2 -0.20 -1.99 -10.14
N ASP A 3 -1.02 -1.11 -9.57
CA ASP A 3 -0.63 0.20 -9.08
C ASP A 3 -0.97 0.28 -7.59
N VAL A 4 0.02 0.05 -6.73
CA VAL A 4 -0.13 0.41 -5.31
C VAL A 4 -0.48 1.89 -5.27
N PRO A 5 -1.43 2.35 -4.44
CA PRO A 5 -1.63 3.78 -4.26
C PRO A 5 -0.43 4.30 -3.48
N VAL A 6 0.64 4.61 -4.22
CA VAL A 6 1.74 5.42 -3.73
C VAL A 6 1.11 6.72 -3.24
N PRO A 7 1.46 7.18 -2.03
CA PRO A 7 1.02 8.49 -1.61
C PRO A 7 1.52 9.49 -2.66
N TYR A 8 0.63 10.38 -3.07
CA TYR A 8 0.92 11.34 -4.13
C TYR A 8 2.11 12.23 -3.68
N ASP A 9 3.06 12.47 -4.59
CA ASP A 9 4.29 13.28 -4.39
C ASP A 9 5.47 12.63 -3.65
N PHE A 10 5.65 11.32 -3.70
CA PHE A 10 6.95 10.73 -3.36
C PHE A 10 7.96 11.05 -4.45
N ILE A 11 8.85 11.99 -4.17
CA ILE A 11 9.89 12.46 -5.09
C ILE A 11 11.24 12.10 -4.49
N ASP A 12 12.12 11.54 -5.31
CA ASP A 12 13.49 11.24 -4.91
C ASP A 12 14.35 12.51 -4.79
N GLN A 13 15.60 12.34 -4.36
CA GLN A 13 16.57 13.43 -4.25
C GLN A 13 16.90 14.14 -5.58
N ASN A 14 16.58 13.52 -6.71
CA ASN A 14 16.83 14.05 -8.06
C ASN A 14 15.61 14.79 -8.63
N GLY A 15 14.47 14.76 -7.94
CA GLY A 15 13.22 15.36 -8.41
C GLY A 15 12.35 14.41 -9.23
N GLU A 16 12.64 13.11 -9.24
CA GLU A 16 11.90 12.08 -9.97
C GLU A 16 10.85 11.40 -9.08
N THR A 17 9.70 11.05 -9.65
CA THR A 17 8.65 10.33 -8.93
C THR A 17 9.12 8.92 -8.59
N ILE A 18 8.94 8.52 -7.33
CA ILE A 18 9.18 7.16 -6.88
C ILE A 18 7.93 6.33 -7.15
N GLU A 19 8.07 5.30 -7.99
CA GLU A 19 7.03 4.33 -8.30
C GLU A 19 7.58 2.91 -8.18
N PHE A 20 6.74 2.01 -7.66
CA PHE A 20 7.06 0.59 -7.56
C PHE A 20 5.76 -0.22 -7.53
N GLU A 21 5.89 -1.47 -7.95
CA GLU A 21 4.82 -2.46 -7.86
C GLU A 21 5.05 -3.31 -6.59
N SER A 22 3.96 -3.75 -5.98
CA SER A 22 3.99 -4.61 -4.79
C SER A 22 3.18 -5.87 -5.06
N TYR A 23 3.89 -7.00 -5.02
CA TYR A 23 3.35 -8.32 -5.29
C TYR A 23 3.39 -9.17 -4.02
N VAL A 24 2.38 -10.02 -3.85
CA VAL A 24 2.39 -11.03 -2.80
C VAL A 24 3.57 -11.97 -2.97
N ILE A 25 4.25 -12.31 -1.88
CA ILE A 25 5.32 -13.31 -1.92
C ILE A 25 4.68 -14.70 -2.12
N PRO A 26 5.07 -15.45 -3.17
CA PRO A 26 4.58 -16.81 -3.40
C PRO A 26 4.95 -17.76 -2.25
N ASP A 27 4.08 -18.74 -1.97
CA ASP A 27 4.25 -19.68 -0.85
C ASP A 27 5.59 -20.46 -0.87
N ASP A 28 6.14 -20.71 -2.05
CA ASP A 28 7.43 -21.40 -2.25
C ASP A 28 8.66 -20.50 -2.03
N LEU A 29 8.46 -19.19 -2.01
CA LEU A 29 9.49 -18.17 -1.76
C LEU A 29 9.39 -17.54 -0.37
N LEU A 30 8.41 -17.95 0.45
CA LEU A 30 8.26 -17.44 1.81
C LEU A 30 9.42 -17.88 2.71
N GLU A 31 10.00 -16.90 3.40
CA GLU A 31 11.00 -17.11 4.43
C GLU A 31 10.35 -17.37 5.80
N GLU A 32 11.10 -18.01 6.71
CA GLU A 32 10.60 -18.27 8.06
C GLU A 32 10.28 -16.96 8.79
N GLY A 33 9.03 -16.81 9.23
CA GLY A 33 8.52 -15.61 9.89
C GLY A 33 7.66 -14.70 9.01
N GLN A 34 7.67 -14.89 7.68
CA GLN A 34 6.79 -14.17 6.78
C GLN A 34 5.34 -14.70 6.83
N LEU A 35 4.39 -13.80 6.61
CA LEU A 35 2.96 -14.06 6.66
C LEU A 35 2.43 -14.43 5.27
N ARG A 36 1.97 -15.68 5.14
CA ARG A 36 1.33 -16.20 3.93
C ARG A 36 0.17 -15.31 3.47
N LEU A 37 0.16 -14.95 2.19
CA LEU A 37 -0.81 -14.05 1.53
C LEU A 37 -0.85 -12.60 2.04
N LEU A 38 0.02 -12.21 2.97
CA LEU A 38 0.04 -10.86 3.54
C LEU A 38 1.34 -10.13 3.27
N ASP A 39 2.48 -10.83 3.34
CA ASP A 39 3.74 -10.23 2.99
C ASP A 39 3.88 -10.04 1.48
N THR A 40 4.46 -8.90 1.14
CA THR A 40 4.76 -8.45 -0.21
C THR A 40 6.26 -8.30 -0.39
N ASP A 41 6.71 -8.36 -1.64
CA ASP A 41 8.10 -8.13 -2.02
C ASP A 41 8.58 -6.70 -1.71
N THR A 42 7.71 -5.71 -1.92
CA THR A 42 7.93 -4.30 -1.59
C THR A 42 6.81 -3.80 -0.66
N SER A 43 7.12 -2.87 0.24
CA SER A 43 6.15 -2.27 1.15
C SER A 43 6.03 -0.76 0.92
N VAL A 44 4.86 -0.21 1.25
CA VAL A 44 4.64 1.24 1.24
C VAL A 44 5.17 1.81 2.54
N VAL A 45 6.30 2.50 2.47
CA VAL A 45 6.91 3.15 3.63
C VAL A 45 6.32 4.56 3.79
N ILE A 46 5.90 4.91 5.01
CA ILE A 46 5.37 6.23 5.36
C ILE A 46 5.94 6.73 6.68
N PRO A 47 6.05 8.06 6.89
CA PRO A 47 6.49 8.60 8.16
C PRO A 47 5.34 8.60 9.19
N VAL A 48 5.66 8.28 10.45
CA VAL A 48 4.74 8.50 11.57
C VAL A 48 4.53 9.99 11.86
N ASP A 49 3.46 10.30 12.58
CA ASP A 49 3.07 11.66 13.02
C ASP A 49 2.99 12.70 11.90
N THR A 50 2.81 12.25 10.67
CA THR A 50 2.69 13.08 9.47
C THR A 50 1.38 12.76 8.77
N HIS A 51 0.65 13.78 8.33
CA HIS A 51 -0.55 13.60 7.53
C HIS A 51 -0.17 13.12 6.13
N VAL A 52 -0.46 11.86 5.84
CA VAL A 52 -0.29 11.26 4.52
C VAL A 52 -1.62 11.30 3.78
N ARG A 53 -1.58 11.62 2.49
CA ARG A 53 -2.74 11.55 1.59
C ARG A 53 -2.50 10.43 0.59
N PHE A 54 -3.36 9.43 0.61
CA PHE A 54 -3.42 8.40 -0.41
C PHE A 54 -4.38 8.84 -1.51
N ILE A 55 -3.93 8.76 -2.76
CA ILE A 55 -4.77 8.93 -3.93
C ILE A 55 -4.88 7.56 -4.60
N VAL A 56 -6.11 7.07 -4.72
CA VAL A 56 -6.41 5.70 -5.08
C VAL A 56 -7.25 5.68 -6.35
N THR A 57 -6.81 4.90 -7.33
CA THR A 57 -7.48 4.62 -8.60
C THR A 57 -7.09 3.22 -9.07
N ALA A 58 -7.77 2.72 -10.10
CA ALA A 58 -7.41 1.48 -10.76
C ALA A 58 -7.21 1.68 -12.27
N ALA A 59 -6.41 0.81 -12.89
CA ALA A 59 -6.16 0.83 -14.33
C ALA A 59 -7.11 -0.09 -15.12
N ASP A 60 -7.64 -1.16 -14.51
CA ASP A 60 -8.38 -2.23 -15.19
C ASP A 60 -9.84 -2.37 -14.71
N VAL A 61 -10.06 -3.01 -13.55
CA VAL A 61 -11.36 -3.25 -12.92
C VAL A 61 -11.41 -2.50 -11.58
N ILE A 62 -12.54 -2.61 -10.88
CA ILE A 62 -12.64 -2.02 -9.54
C ILE A 62 -11.83 -2.89 -8.56
N HIS A 63 -10.99 -2.24 -7.77
CA HIS A 63 -10.35 -2.81 -6.59
C HIS A 63 -10.75 -1.98 -5.36
N ASP A 64 -10.26 -2.31 -4.18
CA ASP A 64 -10.47 -1.51 -2.98
C ASP A 64 -9.18 -1.51 -2.14
N PHE A 65 -8.71 -0.32 -1.80
CA PHE A 65 -7.58 -0.11 -0.92
C PHE A 65 -8.05 -0.09 0.54
N ALA A 66 -7.93 -1.24 1.21
CA ALA A 66 -8.38 -1.42 2.58
C ALA A 66 -7.23 -1.81 3.52
N VAL A 67 -7.00 -0.97 4.53
CA VAL A 67 -6.06 -1.21 5.63
C VAL A 67 -6.82 -1.02 6.95
N PRO A 68 -7.41 -2.09 7.51
CA PRO A 68 -8.37 -1.99 8.62
C PRO A 68 -7.79 -1.35 9.88
N SER A 69 -6.52 -1.62 10.18
CA SER A 69 -5.82 -1.07 11.35
C SER A 69 -5.58 0.44 11.28
N LEU A 70 -5.59 1.01 10.06
CA LEU A 70 -5.55 2.45 9.82
C LEU A 70 -6.95 3.05 9.60
N GLY A 71 -8.01 2.22 9.62
CA GLY A 71 -9.37 2.66 9.34
C GLY A 71 -9.60 3.12 7.90
N ILE A 72 -8.74 2.70 6.98
CA ILE A 72 -8.81 3.08 5.56
C ILE A 72 -9.56 1.99 4.80
N LYS A 73 -10.55 2.39 4.01
CA LYS A 73 -11.22 1.57 3.01
C LYS A 73 -11.76 2.48 1.91
N VAL A 74 -11.27 2.31 0.68
CA VAL A 74 -11.63 3.20 -0.43
C VAL A 74 -11.50 2.48 -1.76
N ASP A 75 -12.59 2.52 -2.53
CA ASP A 75 -12.63 1.90 -3.85
C ASP A 75 -11.61 2.56 -4.79
N ALA A 76 -10.89 1.72 -5.51
CA ALA A 76 -10.04 2.08 -6.63
C ALA A 76 -10.87 1.88 -7.92
N THR A 77 -11.49 2.94 -8.42
CA THR A 77 -12.38 2.87 -9.60
C THR A 77 -11.66 3.39 -10.85
N PRO A 78 -11.64 2.63 -11.96
CA PRO A 78 -11.06 3.14 -13.21
C PRO A 78 -11.70 4.45 -13.66
N GLY A 79 -10.86 5.43 -13.97
CA GLY A 79 -11.29 6.78 -14.38
C GLY A 79 -11.72 7.71 -13.25
N ARG A 80 -11.52 7.35 -11.98
CA ARG A 80 -11.80 8.20 -10.82
C ARG A 80 -10.67 8.16 -9.79
N LEU A 81 -10.17 9.35 -9.44
CA LEU A 81 -9.22 9.52 -8.34
C LEU A 81 -9.97 9.72 -7.03
N ASN A 82 -9.95 8.73 -6.14
CA ASN A 82 -10.42 8.87 -4.77
C ASN A 82 -9.26 9.27 -3.87
N GLN A 83 -9.53 10.00 -2.78
CA GLN A 83 -8.52 10.41 -1.82
C GLN A 83 -8.93 10.08 -0.40
N VAL A 84 -7.96 9.70 0.43
CA VAL A 84 -8.11 9.48 1.87
C VAL A 84 -6.86 10.00 2.57
N SER A 85 -7.03 10.57 3.77
CA SER A 85 -5.91 11.00 4.59
C SER A 85 -5.80 10.12 5.83
N ALA A 86 -4.57 9.81 6.21
CA ALA A 86 -4.26 9.11 7.44
C ALA A 86 -3.15 9.82 8.21
N LEU A 87 -3.24 9.75 9.53
CA LEU A 87 -2.19 10.14 10.47
C LEU A 87 -1.83 8.89 11.26
N VAL A 88 -0.64 8.34 11.03
CA VAL A 88 -0.19 7.13 11.72
C VAL A 88 0.60 7.54 12.97
N GLN A 89 0.08 7.19 14.14
CA GLN A 89 0.58 7.68 15.44
C GLN A 89 1.59 6.74 16.11
N ARG A 90 1.96 5.64 15.45
CA ARG A 90 2.93 4.66 15.97
C ARG A 90 3.67 3.99 14.83
N GLU A 91 4.93 3.66 15.08
CA GLU A 91 5.73 2.87 14.15
C GLU A 91 5.21 1.43 14.08
N GLY A 92 5.52 0.76 12.96
CA GLY A 92 5.26 -0.65 12.75
C GLY A 92 4.65 -0.96 11.38
N VAL A 93 4.25 -2.22 11.20
CA VAL A 93 3.70 -2.73 9.95
C VAL A 93 2.19 -2.85 10.04
N PHE A 94 1.49 -2.37 9.02
CA PHE A 94 0.04 -2.38 8.89
C PHE A 94 -0.33 -3.13 7.62
N TYR A 95 -1.00 -4.26 7.79
CA TYR A 95 -1.46 -5.09 6.69
C TYR A 95 -2.90 -4.76 6.28
N GLY A 96 -3.16 -4.91 5.00
CA GLY A 96 -4.44 -4.75 4.34
C GLY A 96 -4.63 -5.78 3.22
N MET A 97 -5.81 -5.79 2.61
CA MET A 97 -6.13 -6.64 1.47
C MET A 97 -7.12 -5.94 0.56
N CYS A 98 -7.12 -6.30 -0.72
CA CYS A 98 -8.18 -5.91 -1.63
C CYS A 98 -9.56 -6.33 -1.07
N SER A 99 -10.49 -5.37 -0.97
CA SER A 99 -11.82 -5.59 -0.38
C SER A 99 -12.98 -5.49 -1.38
N GLU A 100 -12.68 -5.50 -2.68
CA GLU A 100 -13.64 -5.54 -3.79
C GLU A 100 -13.24 -6.62 -4.79
N LEU A 101 -14.21 -7.39 -5.30
CA LEU A 101 -13.94 -8.58 -6.11
C LEU A 101 -13.32 -8.19 -7.46
N CYS A 102 -12.01 -8.43 -7.61
CA CYS A 102 -11.24 -8.00 -8.77
C CYS A 102 -10.78 -9.12 -9.73
N GLY A 103 -11.25 -10.36 -9.53
CA GLY A 103 -10.97 -11.49 -10.41
C GLY A 103 -10.36 -12.70 -9.70
N VAL A 104 -9.66 -13.56 -10.46
CA VAL A 104 -9.14 -14.86 -9.96
C VAL A 104 -8.11 -14.69 -8.85
N ALA A 105 -7.24 -13.69 -8.95
CA ALA A 105 -6.18 -13.43 -7.98
C ALA A 105 -6.62 -12.50 -6.83
N HIS A 106 -7.93 -12.27 -6.64
CA HIS A 106 -8.45 -11.32 -5.66
C HIS A 106 -7.94 -11.56 -4.23
N SER A 107 -7.83 -12.82 -3.80
CA SER A 107 -7.33 -13.18 -2.47
C SER A 107 -5.81 -13.05 -2.31
N ALA A 108 -5.08 -12.90 -3.41
CA ALA A 108 -3.62 -12.84 -3.46
C ALA A 108 -3.13 -11.40 -3.71
N MET A 109 -3.87 -10.43 -3.17
CA MET A 109 -3.65 -9.01 -3.40
C MET A 109 -3.60 -8.22 -2.07
N PRO A 110 -2.56 -8.47 -1.25
CA PRO A 110 -2.36 -7.77 0.01
C PRO A 110 -1.83 -6.35 -0.18
N ILE A 111 -1.89 -5.59 0.91
CA ILE A 111 -1.30 -4.27 1.06
C ILE A 111 -0.42 -4.32 2.31
N LYS A 112 0.82 -3.87 2.21
CA LYS A 112 1.75 -3.77 3.35
C LYS A 112 2.23 -2.33 3.48
N ILE A 113 1.90 -1.68 4.60
CA ILE A 113 2.34 -0.33 4.92
C ILE A 113 3.30 -0.39 6.11
N GLU A 114 4.47 0.19 5.98
CA GLU A 114 5.46 0.33 7.05
C GLU A 114 5.50 1.79 7.50
N ALA A 115 5.08 2.03 8.74
CA ALA A 115 5.23 3.35 9.35
C ALA A 115 6.54 3.41 10.12
N VAL A 116 7.43 4.31 9.72
CA VAL A 116 8.76 4.49 10.30
C VAL A 116 8.95 5.91 10.81
N SER A 117 9.98 6.12 11.63
CA SER A 117 10.38 7.46 12.04
C SER A 117 10.72 8.34 10.82
N LEU A 118 10.50 9.65 10.91
CA LEU A 118 10.85 10.57 9.83
C LEU A 118 12.34 10.49 9.40
N PRO A 119 13.33 10.31 10.31
CA PRO A 119 14.71 10.06 9.90
C PRO A 119 14.87 8.82 9.01
N ASN A 120 14.30 7.68 9.42
CA ASN A 120 14.39 6.43 8.65
C ASN A 120 13.63 6.50 7.33
N PHE A 121 12.60 7.35 7.24
CA PHE A 121 11.85 7.57 6.02
C PHE A 121 12.66 8.34 4.96
N LEU A 122 13.62 9.16 5.38
CA LEU A 122 14.44 10.01 4.50
C LEU A 122 15.77 9.36 4.10
N GLU A 123 16.12 8.21 4.69
CA GLU A 123 17.28 7.39 4.30
C GLU A 123 17.02 6.66 2.98
#